data_AF-A0A946CYH1-F1
#
_entry.id   AF-A0A946CYH1-F1
#
_cell.length_a   1.000
_cell.length_b   1.000
_cell.length_c   1.000
_cell.angle_alpha   90.00
_cell.angle_beta   90.00
_cell.angle_gamma   90.00
#
_symmetry.space_group_name_H-M   'P 1'
#
loop_
_entity.id
_entity.type
_entity.pdbx_description
1 polymer ?
#
loop_
_entity_poly.entity_id
_entity_poly.type
_entity_poly.pdbx_seq_one_letter_code
_entity_poly.pdbx_strand_id
1 'polypeptide(L)'
;MKSGEIETEIATEQVRTEYEENVLAREIAHSALNLVIAKTTQDFTGFRSDESGRIYRDGAYSFSAVGEAQGPITITAFGQVGSAVHQIQTTLARTGSPLLDATTFDGPVSSITANGSSFVISGLDSPANESDTEGGNGLDGHAIRTILPATAAAFSEEIDASQMVGINGAGDIVTGKADLDLDLLQESVLSHPDLVTLEGDQRITGNKMYGSPDNPILMHVNGDLTVRGSVSGHGVLIVSGSLSDAGAIHWKGLVILAHQGGDYEFKGNSEIFGALVIRSLTEDGETGGYDDAGLVGGQIDVDVFDSVGDLTYHEHQYDDKFDTAGIEILSADCEIDGGLCWDRNVVSTGLEEVRIVVENTEGVGGTYSFQTMSTFITGAISSGFTSEVNLVDVISLNMAFSSSCDLLGLSPGDVWADGAVRAGGLTVKIFDMTPEESGGEAIILHEVVVYRHSDASSCSEIDSEEVEVQPISFYINGSVGIHKSYSALSSVIDLLPAIETTPPEITMGTVKQNSARMSNL
;
A
#
# COMPACT_ATOMS: atom_id res chain seq x y z
N MET A 1 82.10 -14.10 -16.56
CA MET A 1 80.68 -14.47 -16.70
C MET A 1 80.43 -14.80 -18.14
N LYS A 2 79.89 -16.00 -18.41
CA LYS A 2 79.55 -16.43 -19.77
C LYS A 2 78.24 -15.74 -20.17
N SER A 3 78.11 -15.36 -21.44
CA SER A 3 76.92 -14.66 -22.00
C SER A 3 75.57 -15.25 -21.56
N GLY A 4 75.49 -16.57 -21.39
CA GLY A 4 74.26 -17.25 -20.94
C GLY A 4 73.92 -17.11 -19.45
N GLU A 5 74.88 -16.81 -18.56
CA GLU A 5 74.58 -16.52 -17.14
C GLU A 5 73.94 -15.14 -16.99
N ILE A 6 74.41 -14.15 -17.77
CA ILE A 6 73.87 -12.78 -17.78
C ILE A 6 72.45 -12.77 -18.38
N GLU A 7 72.21 -13.52 -19.46
CA GLU A 7 70.87 -13.64 -20.05
C GLU A 7 69.86 -14.29 -19.09
N THR A 8 70.29 -15.27 -18.30
CA THR A 8 69.41 -15.96 -17.33
C THR A 8 69.12 -15.08 -16.10
N GLU A 9 70.10 -14.31 -15.64
CA GLU A 9 69.96 -13.37 -14.52
C GLU A 9 69.03 -12.19 -14.89
N ILE A 10 69.19 -11.63 -16.10
CA ILE A 10 68.29 -10.58 -16.64
C ILE A 10 66.86 -11.10 -16.81
N ALA A 11 66.68 -12.30 -17.34
CA ALA A 11 65.35 -12.90 -17.50
C ALA A 11 64.66 -13.16 -16.16
N THR A 12 65.41 -13.55 -15.12
CA THR A 12 64.88 -13.77 -13.77
C THR A 12 64.47 -12.46 -13.09
N GLU A 13 65.25 -11.40 -13.27
CA GLU A 13 64.96 -10.08 -12.71
C GLU A 13 63.76 -9.42 -13.41
N GLN A 14 63.63 -9.56 -14.74
CA GLN A 14 62.46 -9.10 -15.48
C GLN A 14 61.17 -9.81 -15.03
N VAL A 15 61.19 -11.13 -14.87
CA VAL A 15 60.03 -11.89 -14.39
C VAL A 15 59.65 -11.49 -12.96
N ARG A 16 60.63 -11.21 -12.09
CA ARG A 16 60.37 -10.75 -10.72
C ARG A 16 59.71 -9.37 -10.72
N THR A 17 60.25 -8.42 -11.47
CA THR A 17 59.67 -7.07 -11.60
C THR A 17 58.26 -7.12 -12.16
N GLU A 18 58.02 -7.92 -13.21
CA GLU A 18 56.68 -8.08 -13.77
C GLU A 18 55.69 -8.69 -12.76
N TYR A 19 56.12 -9.66 -11.96
CA TYR A 19 55.29 -10.22 -10.91
C TYR A 19 54.96 -9.18 -9.83
N GLU A 20 55.96 -8.41 -9.38
CA GLU A 20 55.79 -7.32 -8.41
C GLU A 20 54.83 -6.24 -8.93
N GLU A 21 54.98 -5.79 -10.18
CA GLU A 21 54.07 -4.84 -10.82
C GLU A 21 52.62 -5.36 -10.87
N ASN A 22 52.41 -6.64 -11.20
CA ASN A 22 51.08 -7.24 -11.25
C ASN A 22 50.44 -7.34 -9.86
N VAL A 23 51.20 -7.74 -8.84
CA VAL A 23 50.71 -7.81 -7.46
C VAL A 23 50.33 -6.41 -6.96
N LEU A 24 51.19 -5.41 -7.17
CA LEU A 24 50.92 -4.04 -6.75
C LEU A 24 49.72 -3.44 -7.49
N ALA A 25 49.61 -3.66 -8.81
CA ALA A 25 48.44 -3.23 -9.59
C ALA A 25 47.14 -3.83 -9.04
N ARG A 26 47.15 -5.11 -8.65
CA ARG A 26 46.00 -5.77 -8.02
C ARG A 26 45.64 -5.16 -6.66
N GLU A 27 46.62 -4.94 -5.78
CA GLU A 27 46.38 -4.34 -4.45
C GLU A 27 45.84 -2.91 -4.56
N ILE A 28 46.33 -2.14 -5.52
CA ILE A 28 45.82 -0.80 -5.82
C ILE A 28 44.37 -0.88 -6.30
N ALA A 29 44.04 -1.81 -7.20
CA ALA A 29 42.67 -2.00 -7.69
C ALA A 29 41.71 -2.40 -6.55
N HIS A 30 42.11 -3.29 -5.64
CA HIS A 30 41.32 -3.65 -4.45
C HIS A 30 41.13 -2.47 -3.51
N SER A 31 42.16 -1.65 -3.31
CA SER A 31 42.08 -0.45 -2.47
C SER A 31 41.11 0.59 -3.06
N ALA A 32 41.19 0.81 -4.37
CA ALA A 32 40.27 1.68 -5.09
C ALA A 32 38.83 1.15 -5.03
N LEU A 33 38.63 -0.16 -5.21
CA LEU A 33 37.32 -0.79 -5.07
C LEU A 33 36.70 -0.55 -3.68
N ASN A 34 37.45 -0.81 -2.62
CA ASN A 34 36.96 -0.64 -1.24
C ASN A 34 36.61 0.82 -0.93
N LEU A 35 37.41 1.77 -1.44
CA LEU A 35 37.11 3.20 -1.30
C LEU A 35 35.78 3.56 -1.97
N VAL A 36 35.56 3.06 -3.18
CA VAL A 36 34.34 3.36 -3.95
C VAL A 36 33.13 2.69 -3.34
N ILE A 37 33.25 1.43 -2.93
CA ILE A 37 32.19 0.73 -2.19
C ILE A 37 31.83 1.53 -0.93
N ALA A 38 32.79 1.96 -0.12
CA ALA A 38 32.50 2.72 1.09
C ALA A 38 31.75 4.03 0.80
N LYS A 39 32.12 4.76 -0.26
CA LYS A 39 31.42 5.99 -0.67
C LYS A 39 30.03 5.70 -1.22
N THR A 40 29.89 4.67 -2.05
CA THR A 40 28.60 4.26 -2.60
C THR A 40 27.68 3.72 -1.51
N THR A 41 28.18 3.02 -0.51
CA THR A 41 27.37 2.56 0.63
C THR A 41 26.93 3.74 1.51
N GLN A 42 27.77 4.77 1.66
CA GLN A 42 27.43 5.97 2.42
C GLN A 42 26.39 6.85 1.72
N ASP A 43 26.42 6.92 0.39
CA ASP A 43 25.50 7.71 -0.44
C ASP A 43 25.08 6.89 -1.66
N PHE A 44 24.23 5.88 -1.43
CA PHE A 44 23.83 4.94 -2.49
C PHE A 44 23.04 5.64 -3.59
N THR A 45 22.17 6.57 -3.21
CA THR A 45 21.29 7.29 -4.14
C THR A 45 22.06 8.31 -4.97
N GLY A 46 22.97 9.09 -4.36
CA GLY A 46 23.63 10.23 -5.00
C GLY A 46 25.02 9.95 -5.57
N PHE A 47 25.78 8.99 -5.03
CA PHE A 47 27.18 8.84 -5.43
C PHE A 47 27.32 8.16 -6.80
N ARG A 48 27.51 8.96 -7.84
CA ARG A 48 27.88 8.52 -9.20
C ARG A 48 29.12 9.27 -9.64
N SER A 49 30.18 8.54 -9.96
CA SER A 49 31.49 9.15 -10.19
C SER A 49 32.31 8.30 -11.15
N ASP A 50 33.06 8.97 -12.02
CA ASP A 50 34.06 8.41 -12.89
C ASP A 50 35.35 9.20 -12.70
N GLU A 51 36.38 8.54 -12.20
CA GLU A 51 37.63 9.12 -11.76
C GLU A 51 38.78 8.35 -12.41
N SER A 52 39.70 9.07 -13.05
CA SER A 52 40.79 8.43 -13.80
C SER A 52 42.17 8.96 -13.42
N GLY A 53 43.15 8.05 -13.40
CA GLY A 53 44.57 8.39 -13.30
C GLY A 53 45.02 9.01 -11.98
N ARG A 54 44.33 8.72 -10.86
CA ARG A 54 44.69 9.22 -9.54
C ARG A 54 45.97 8.54 -9.06
N ILE A 55 47.01 9.32 -8.77
CA ILE A 55 48.30 8.79 -8.33
C ILE A 55 48.20 8.27 -6.89
N TYR A 56 48.68 7.05 -6.65
CA TYR A 56 48.78 6.43 -5.34
C TYR A 56 50.11 5.67 -5.21
N ARG A 57 51.02 6.21 -4.39
CA ARG A 57 52.40 5.70 -4.24
C ARG A 57 53.10 5.58 -5.60
N ASP A 58 53.55 4.38 -5.97
CA ASP A 58 54.29 4.08 -7.20
C ASP A 58 53.38 3.70 -8.38
N GLY A 59 52.06 3.85 -8.22
CA GLY A 59 51.06 3.52 -9.22
C GLY A 59 49.97 4.58 -9.37
N ALA A 60 48.96 4.22 -10.15
CA ALA A 60 47.75 5.01 -10.32
C ALA A 60 46.52 4.12 -10.20
N TYR A 61 45.40 4.71 -9.82
CA TYR A 61 44.10 4.06 -9.84
C TYR A 61 43.07 4.88 -10.58
N SER A 62 42.07 4.19 -11.11
CA SER A 62 40.86 4.76 -11.70
C SER A 62 39.67 3.99 -11.17
N PHE A 63 38.50 4.60 -11.13
CA PHE A 63 37.28 3.89 -10.82
C PHE A 63 36.06 4.53 -11.47
N SER A 64 35.00 3.75 -11.64
CA SER A 64 33.68 4.22 -12.00
C SER A 64 32.62 3.58 -11.12
N ALA A 65 31.59 4.34 -10.75
CA ALA A 65 30.37 3.90 -10.09
C ALA A 65 29.17 4.40 -10.91
N VAL A 66 28.52 3.49 -11.62
CA VAL A 66 27.46 3.80 -12.61
C VAL A 66 26.24 2.93 -12.35
N GLY A 67 25.06 3.54 -12.33
CA GLY A 67 23.77 2.88 -12.13
C GLY A 67 22.67 3.89 -11.85
N GLU A 68 21.41 3.45 -11.83
CA GLU A 68 20.27 4.29 -11.44
C GLU A 68 20.29 4.57 -9.93
N ALA A 69 19.63 5.65 -9.47
CA ALA A 69 19.66 6.11 -8.08
C ALA A 69 19.24 5.01 -7.07
N GLN A 70 18.23 4.22 -7.41
CA GLN A 70 17.71 3.12 -6.59
C GLN A 70 18.06 1.73 -7.14
N GLY A 71 18.70 1.67 -8.30
CA GLY A 71 19.02 0.42 -8.99
C GLY A 71 20.39 -0.14 -8.62
N PRO A 72 20.74 -1.33 -9.16
CA PRO A 72 22.07 -1.89 -8.99
C PRO A 72 23.16 -0.95 -9.55
N ILE A 73 24.19 -0.70 -8.77
CA ILE A 73 25.33 0.15 -9.12
C ILE A 73 26.49 -0.75 -9.52
N THR A 74 26.94 -0.61 -10.76
CA THR A 74 28.15 -1.28 -11.23
C THR A 74 29.36 -0.44 -10.83
N ILE A 75 30.25 -1.04 -10.05
CA ILE A 75 31.53 -0.45 -9.65
C ILE A 75 32.64 -1.14 -10.43
N THR A 76 33.46 -0.35 -11.11
CA THR A 76 34.70 -0.81 -11.74
C THR A 76 35.87 -0.08 -11.14
N ALA A 77 36.91 -0.80 -10.72
CA ALA A 77 38.15 -0.24 -10.19
C ALA A 77 39.34 -0.77 -10.97
N PHE A 78 40.29 0.13 -11.25
CA PHE A 78 41.53 -0.16 -11.94
C PHE A 78 42.71 0.21 -11.06
N GLY A 79 43.73 -0.64 -11.06
CA GLY A 79 45.05 -0.33 -10.52
C GLY A 79 46.11 -0.51 -11.59
N GLN A 80 47.05 0.42 -11.65
CA GLN A 80 48.12 0.44 -12.63
C GLN A 80 49.46 0.68 -11.94
N VAL A 81 50.44 -0.16 -12.26
CA VAL A 81 51.86 0.03 -11.88
C VAL A 81 52.72 -0.30 -13.08
N GLY A 82 53.51 0.66 -13.55
CA GLY A 82 54.27 0.51 -14.79
C GLY A 82 53.36 0.17 -15.98
N SER A 83 53.54 -1.03 -16.53
CA SER A 83 52.75 -1.56 -17.66
C SER A 83 51.61 -2.50 -17.25
N ALA A 84 51.60 -2.95 -16.00
CA ALA A 84 50.60 -3.86 -15.45
C ALA A 84 49.32 -3.10 -15.10
N VAL A 85 48.18 -3.64 -15.53
CA VAL A 85 46.85 -3.11 -15.22
C VAL A 85 45.99 -4.25 -14.68
N HIS A 86 45.35 -4.01 -13.54
CA HIS A 86 44.39 -4.92 -12.95
C HIS A 86 43.03 -4.23 -12.84
N GLN A 87 41.97 -4.92 -13.27
CA GLN A 87 40.59 -4.44 -13.22
C GLN A 87 39.77 -5.37 -12.33
N ILE A 88 38.99 -4.76 -11.44
CA ILE A 88 38.01 -5.44 -10.61
C ILE A 88 36.66 -4.79 -10.87
N GLN A 89 35.63 -5.60 -11.08
CA GLN A 89 34.27 -5.15 -11.28
C GLN A 89 33.34 -5.87 -10.30
N THR A 90 32.43 -5.13 -9.69
CA THR A 90 31.35 -5.68 -8.85
C THR A 90 30.06 -4.90 -9.07
N THR A 91 28.97 -5.41 -8.53
CA THR A 91 27.69 -4.71 -8.49
C THR A 91 27.24 -4.60 -7.03
N LEU A 92 26.83 -3.41 -6.61
CA LEU A 92 26.11 -3.21 -5.35
C LEU A 92 24.63 -3.11 -5.65
N ALA A 93 23.79 -3.78 -4.86
CA ALA A 93 22.34 -3.67 -4.94
C ALA A 93 21.79 -3.35 -3.56
N ARG A 94 20.81 -2.44 -3.49
CA ARG A 94 20.04 -2.19 -2.28
C ARG A 94 18.80 -3.10 -2.32
N THR A 95 18.58 -3.87 -1.27
CA THR A 95 17.48 -4.83 -1.12
C THR A 95 16.67 -4.47 0.11
N GLY A 96 15.37 -4.73 0.10
CA GLY A 96 14.44 -4.41 1.20
C GLY A 96 13.06 -4.09 0.65
N SER A 97 12.14 -3.70 1.52
CA SER A 97 10.83 -3.14 1.13
C SER A 97 10.73 -1.68 1.57
N PRO A 98 10.10 -0.78 0.79
CA PRO A 98 9.87 0.59 1.21
C PRO A 98 8.92 0.72 2.43
N LEU A 99 8.31 -0.35 2.94
CA LEU A 99 7.35 -0.36 4.07
C LEU A 99 6.00 0.27 3.72
N LEU A 100 6.01 1.56 3.45
CA LEU A 100 4.86 2.39 3.12
C LEU A 100 5.28 3.47 2.11
N ASP A 101 4.35 3.95 1.31
CA ASP A 101 4.55 5.14 0.49
C ASP A 101 4.42 6.42 1.33
N ALA A 102 4.72 7.60 0.79
CA ALA A 102 4.64 8.84 1.57
C ALA A 102 3.22 9.11 2.07
N THR A 103 2.25 8.97 1.17
CA THR A 103 0.82 8.98 1.51
C THR A 103 0.12 7.78 0.87
N THR A 104 -0.66 7.05 1.66
CA THR A 104 -1.51 5.94 1.19
C THR A 104 -2.97 6.26 1.46
N PHE A 105 -3.81 6.22 0.42
CA PHE A 105 -5.26 6.37 0.49
C PHE A 105 -5.95 5.01 0.31
N ASP A 106 -6.50 4.50 1.39
CA ASP A 106 -7.21 3.24 1.49
C ASP A 106 -8.71 3.51 1.64
N GLY A 107 -9.36 3.85 0.52
CA GLY A 107 -10.79 4.17 0.47
C GLY A 107 -11.14 5.25 -0.56
N PRO A 108 -12.43 5.53 -0.76
CA PRO A 108 -12.89 6.56 -1.68
C PRO A 108 -12.58 7.98 -1.21
N VAL A 109 -12.27 8.86 -2.16
CA VAL A 109 -12.00 10.29 -1.93
C VAL A 109 -13.06 11.11 -2.67
N SER A 110 -13.83 11.94 -1.96
CA SER A 110 -14.88 12.79 -2.54
C SER A 110 -14.33 14.12 -3.04
N SER A 111 -13.32 14.64 -2.36
CA SER A 111 -12.73 15.92 -2.69
C SER A 111 -11.25 15.94 -2.34
N ILE A 112 -10.50 16.51 -3.27
CA ILE A 112 -9.11 16.90 -3.07
C ILE A 112 -9.10 18.40 -3.27
N THR A 113 -8.43 19.12 -2.39
CA THR A 113 -8.29 20.56 -2.53
C THR A 113 -6.90 20.99 -2.13
N ALA A 114 -6.19 21.61 -3.07
CA ALA A 114 -4.80 22.00 -2.90
C ALA A 114 -4.63 23.51 -3.08
N ASN A 115 -4.60 24.23 -1.96
CA ASN A 115 -4.44 25.69 -1.92
C ASN A 115 -3.06 26.07 -1.38
N GLY A 116 -2.00 25.66 -2.07
CA GLY A 116 -0.63 26.04 -1.72
C GLY A 116 0.32 25.78 -2.86
N SER A 117 1.12 26.76 -3.23
CA SER A 117 2.10 26.61 -4.32
C SER A 117 3.45 26.06 -3.84
N SER A 118 3.56 25.66 -2.58
CA SER A 118 4.82 25.28 -1.93
C SER A 118 4.72 24.06 -1.03
N PHE A 119 3.59 23.34 -1.06
CA PHE A 119 3.52 22.04 -0.40
C PHE A 119 4.19 20.96 -1.26
N VAL A 120 4.60 19.87 -0.62
CA VAL A 120 5.21 18.70 -1.26
C VAL A 120 4.74 17.41 -0.58
N ILE A 121 4.42 16.41 -1.39
CA ILE A 121 4.26 15.02 -1.00
C ILE A 121 5.38 14.26 -1.69
N SER A 122 6.34 13.73 -0.93
CA SER A 122 7.51 13.08 -1.49
C SER A 122 7.69 11.67 -1.00
N GLY A 123 7.62 10.72 -1.93
CA GLY A 123 7.99 9.31 -1.76
C GLY A 123 9.49 9.07 -1.69
N LEU A 124 10.32 10.08 -1.91
CA LEU A 124 11.77 9.93 -1.82
C LEU A 124 12.20 9.91 -0.34
N ASP A 125 13.01 8.93 0.03
CA ASP A 125 13.47 8.78 1.41
C ASP A 125 14.25 10.04 1.84
N SER A 126 13.72 10.72 2.84
CA SER A 126 14.23 11.99 3.32
C SER A 126 14.65 11.89 4.79
N PRO A 127 15.76 12.55 5.17
CA PRO A 127 16.13 12.66 6.57
C PRO A 127 15.07 13.44 7.34
N ALA A 128 14.74 12.95 8.53
CA ALA A 128 13.75 13.57 9.39
C ALA A 128 14.24 14.89 10.02
N ASN A 129 15.49 15.28 9.78
CA ASN A 129 16.12 16.57 10.13
C ASN A 129 17.55 16.65 9.56
N GLU A 130 18.15 17.85 9.54
CA GLU A 130 19.53 18.07 9.03
C GLU A 130 20.62 17.29 9.78
N SER A 131 20.37 16.86 11.02
CA SER A 131 21.31 16.05 11.81
C SER A 131 21.09 14.54 11.68
N ASP A 132 20.05 14.13 10.95
CA ASP A 132 19.72 12.72 10.72
C ASP A 132 20.62 12.17 9.62
N THR A 133 21.58 11.33 10.02
CA THR A 133 22.50 10.63 9.13
C THR A 133 21.95 9.31 8.61
N GLU A 134 20.81 8.84 9.15
CA GLU A 134 20.15 7.61 8.72
C GLU A 134 19.15 7.85 7.60
N GLY A 135 18.61 9.06 7.50
CA GLY A 135 17.81 9.50 6.37
C GLY A 135 18.52 9.42 5.02
N GLY A 136 17.85 8.86 4.02
CA GLY A 136 18.40 8.61 2.69
C GLY A 136 18.96 7.20 2.48
N ASN A 137 18.97 6.37 3.53
CA ASN A 137 19.37 4.95 3.44
C ASN A 137 18.18 4.01 3.17
N GLY A 138 16.95 4.49 3.38
CA GLY A 138 15.73 3.78 3.01
C GLY A 138 15.60 3.58 1.51
N LEU A 139 14.63 2.75 1.13
CA LEU A 139 14.17 2.68 -0.25
C LEU A 139 13.19 3.81 -0.51
N ASP A 140 13.32 4.47 -1.67
CA ASP A 140 12.28 5.38 -2.15
C ASP A 140 10.98 4.60 -2.38
N GLY A 141 9.86 5.26 -2.11
CA GLY A 141 8.51 4.81 -2.46
C GLY A 141 7.83 5.79 -3.41
N HIS A 142 6.54 5.60 -3.60
CA HIS A 142 5.67 6.50 -4.35
C HIS A 142 5.29 7.71 -3.49
N ALA A 143 4.97 8.83 -4.15
CA ALA A 143 4.43 9.98 -3.43
C ALA A 143 3.02 9.68 -2.93
N ILE A 144 2.17 9.14 -3.79
CA ILE A 144 0.81 8.76 -3.44
C ILE A 144 0.54 7.33 -3.93
N ARG A 145 0.04 6.49 -3.03
CA ARG A 145 -0.67 5.25 -3.38
C ARG A 145 -2.14 5.42 -3.09
N THR A 146 -2.99 4.92 -3.96
CA THR A 146 -4.43 4.82 -3.70
C THR A 146 -4.98 3.49 -4.19
N ILE A 147 -6.00 2.94 -3.54
CA ILE A 147 -6.68 1.75 -4.05
C ILE A 147 -7.54 2.06 -5.30
N LEU A 148 -7.90 3.33 -5.55
CA LEU A 148 -8.83 3.73 -6.62
C LEU A 148 -8.18 4.56 -7.74
N PRO A 149 -8.31 4.18 -9.02
CA PRO A 149 -7.92 5.01 -10.16
C PRO A 149 -8.64 6.36 -10.21
N ALA A 150 -9.91 6.43 -9.81
CA ALA A 150 -10.64 7.69 -9.71
C ALA A 150 -9.96 8.69 -8.74
N THR A 151 -9.49 8.21 -7.58
CA THR A 151 -8.71 9.01 -6.64
C THR A 151 -7.39 9.46 -7.25
N ALA A 152 -6.69 8.57 -7.98
CA ALA A 152 -5.43 8.91 -8.65
C ALA A 152 -5.62 9.99 -9.72
N ALA A 153 -6.70 9.92 -10.49
CA ALA A 153 -7.08 10.93 -11.46
C ALA A 153 -7.38 12.27 -10.78
N ALA A 154 -8.15 12.26 -9.69
CA ALA A 154 -8.46 13.47 -8.93
C ALA A 154 -7.19 14.15 -8.37
N PHE A 155 -6.21 13.38 -7.88
CA PHE A 155 -4.90 13.92 -7.48
C PHE A 155 -4.15 14.54 -8.65
N SER A 156 -4.15 13.88 -9.81
CA SER A 156 -3.47 14.35 -11.02
C SER A 156 -4.09 15.63 -11.60
N GLU A 157 -5.39 15.83 -11.39
CA GLU A 157 -6.12 17.03 -11.84
C GLU A 157 -5.95 18.20 -10.88
N GLU A 158 -5.95 17.95 -9.57
CA GLU A 158 -5.96 19.00 -8.55
C GLU A 158 -4.55 19.43 -8.11
N ILE A 159 -3.56 18.53 -8.16
CA ILE A 159 -2.20 18.79 -7.66
C ILE A 159 -1.19 18.84 -8.80
N ASP A 160 -0.33 19.86 -8.81
CA ASP A 160 0.76 19.96 -9.77
C ASP A 160 1.75 18.80 -9.60
N ALA A 161 2.14 18.17 -10.71
CA ALA A 161 3.05 17.02 -10.71
C ALA A 161 4.38 17.29 -9.96
N SER A 162 4.89 18.53 -9.96
CA SER A 162 6.11 18.89 -9.23
C SER A 162 5.97 18.84 -7.70
N GLN A 163 4.74 18.82 -7.19
CA GLN A 163 4.43 18.73 -5.76
C GLN A 163 4.24 17.29 -5.29
N MET A 164 4.18 16.32 -6.21
CA MET A 164 4.06 14.88 -5.92
C MET A 164 5.26 14.16 -6.51
N VAL A 165 6.29 13.88 -5.71
CA VAL A 165 7.57 13.35 -6.22
C VAL A 165 7.96 12.06 -5.52
N GLY A 166 7.94 10.94 -6.24
CA GLY A 166 8.34 9.64 -5.73
C GLY A 166 9.36 8.95 -6.63
N ILE A 167 9.49 7.64 -6.48
CA ILE A 167 10.43 6.79 -7.23
C ILE A 167 10.26 6.89 -8.75
N ASN A 168 9.06 7.20 -9.24
CA ASN A 168 8.81 7.42 -10.68
C ASN A 168 9.02 8.87 -11.15
N GLY A 169 9.48 9.77 -10.26
CA GLY A 169 9.69 11.18 -10.55
C GLY A 169 8.48 12.05 -10.17
N ALA A 170 8.29 13.15 -10.92
CA ALA A 170 7.19 14.10 -10.69
C ALA A 170 5.84 13.54 -11.17
N GLY A 171 4.78 13.77 -10.39
CA GLY A 171 3.44 13.22 -10.61
C GLY A 171 3.31 11.75 -10.22
N ASP A 172 4.14 11.25 -9.30
CA ASP A 172 4.17 9.82 -8.95
C ASP A 172 2.99 9.39 -8.08
N ILE A 173 1.95 8.90 -8.76
CA ILE A 173 0.75 8.33 -8.16
C ILE A 173 0.59 6.91 -8.69
N VAL A 174 0.39 5.94 -7.79
CA VAL A 174 0.14 4.55 -8.15
C VAL A 174 -1.18 4.05 -7.61
N THR A 175 -1.79 3.12 -8.33
CA THR A 175 -3.04 2.46 -7.95
C THR A 175 -2.79 1.03 -7.50
N GLY A 176 -3.48 0.60 -6.44
CA GLY A 176 -3.44 -0.75 -5.90
C GLY A 176 -3.30 -0.77 -4.39
N LYS A 177 -3.53 -1.94 -3.79
CA LYS A 177 -3.36 -2.13 -2.34
C LYS A 177 -1.91 -1.84 -1.91
N ALA A 178 -1.74 -1.44 -0.66
CA ALA A 178 -0.41 -1.38 -0.06
C ALA A 178 0.17 -2.79 0.06
N ASP A 179 1.49 -2.91 0.00
CA ASP A 179 2.17 -4.21 0.19
C ASP A 179 2.05 -4.69 1.65
N LEU A 180 1.74 -3.78 2.57
CA LEU A 180 1.48 -4.05 3.98
C LEU A 180 -0.02 -4.13 4.22
N ASP A 181 -0.44 -5.12 5.01
CA ASP A 181 -1.81 -5.24 5.52
C ASP A 181 -2.10 -4.08 6.49
N LEU A 182 -2.96 -3.15 6.06
CA LEU A 182 -3.26 -1.93 6.80
C LEU A 182 -4.23 -2.18 7.97
N ASP A 183 -5.07 -3.23 7.88
CA ASP A 183 -5.97 -3.64 8.95
C ASP A 183 -5.17 -4.24 10.10
N LEU A 184 -4.32 -5.20 9.79
CA LEU A 184 -3.43 -5.81 10.78
C LEU A 184 -2.49 -4.78 11.40
N LEU A 185 -1.99 -3.82 10.61
CA LEU A 185 -1.18 -2.70 11.11
C LEU A 185 -1.95 -1.87 12.14
N GLN A 186 -3.16 -1.46 11.81
CA GLN A 186 -4.00 -0.64 12.69
C GLN A 186 -4.36 -1.40 13.96
N GLU A 187 -4.82 -2.65 13.85
CA GLU A 187 -5.14 -3.52 14.98
C GLU A 187 -3.92 -3.71 15.89
N SER A 188 -2.73 -3.89 15.31
CA SER A 188 -1.48 -4.02 16.06
C SER A 188 -1.14 -2.77 16.87
N VAL A 189 -1.42 -1.58 16.35
CA VAL A 189 -1.24 -0.33 17.11
C VAL A 189 -2.29 -0.21 18.20
N LEU A 190 -3.56 -0.45 17.88
CA LEU A 190 -4.69 -0.27 18.79
C LEU A 190 -4.67 -1.26 19.97
N SER A 191 -4.13 -2.46 19.76
CA SER A 191 -3.96 -3.49 20.78
C SER A 191 -2.66 -3.35 21.59
N HIS A 192 -1.78 -2.39 21.24
CA HIS A 192 -0.47 -2.27 21.89
C HIS A 192 -0.60 -1.82 23.36
N PRO A 193 0.10 -2.46 24.32
CA PRO A 193 -0.07 -2.20 25.76
C PRO A 193 0.34 -0.78 26.20
N ASP A 194 1.25 -0.14 25.46
CA ASP A 194 1.72 1.23 25.73
C ASP A 194 0.91 2.32 25.00
N LEU A 195 -0.20 1.96 24.36
CA LEU A 195 -1.07 2.92 23.67
C LEU A 195 -1.67 3.93 24.65
N VAL A 196 -1.54 5.21 24.31
CA VAL A 196 -2.20 6.30 25.02
C VAL A 196 -3.42 6.73 24.23
N THR A 197 -4.60 6.35 24.73
CA THR A 197 -5.89 6.73 24.13
C THR A 197 -6.45 8.00 24.75
N LEU A 198 -6.88 8.93 23.90
CA LEU A 198 -7.60 10.15 24.24
C LEU A 198 -9.04 10.00 23.74
N GLU A 199 -9.98 9.76 24.66
CA GLU A 199 -11.39 9.53 24.34
C GLU A 199 -12.14 10.80 23.94
N GLY A 200 -12.93 10.71 22.86
CA GLY A 200 -13.74 11.78 22.30
C GLY A 200 -12.95 12.88 21.61
N ASP A 201 -13.66 13.89 21.11
CA ASP A 201 -13.06 14.99 20.35
C ASP A 201 -11.97 15.72 21.14
N GLN A 202 -10.78 15.77 20.55
CA GLN A 202 -9.62 16.42 21.12
C GLN A 202 -9.37 17.77 20.47
N ARG A 203 -9.10 18.76 21.32
CA ARG A 203 -8.63 20.06 20.87
C ARG A 203 -7.31 20.41 21.53
N ILE A 204 -6.22 20.27 20.78
CA ILE A 204 -4.88 20.59 21.25
C ILE A 204 -4.61 22.07 20.99
N THR A 205 -4.27 22.81 22.04
CA THR A 205 -3.98 24.25 21.95
C THR A 205 -2.58 24.58 22.48
N GLY A 206 -1.95 25.59 21.86
CA GLY A 206 -0.59 26.02 22.20
C GLY A 206 0.49 25.13 21.58
N ASN A 207 1.70 25.16 22.15
CA ASN A 207 2.83 24.38 21.68
C ASN A 207 2.97 23.10 22.52
N LYS A 208 2.88 21.93 21.89
CA LYS A 208 2.94 20.61 22.54
C LYS A 208 3.94 19.70 21.83
N MET A 209 4.64 18.87 22.61
CA MET A 209 5.56 17.85 22.11
C MET A 209 5.18 16.49 22.72
N TYR A 210 5.05 15.46 21.88
CA TYR A 210 4.70 14.11 22.26
C TYR A 210 5.81 13.13 21.85
N GLY A 211 6.27 12.31 22.79
CA GLY A 211 7.39 11.40 22.55
C GLY A 211 8.72 12.12 22.24
N SER A 212 9.73 11.33 21.93
CA SER A 212 11.07 11.75 21.51
C SER A 212 11.70 10.69 20.60
N PRO A 213 12.80 10.97 19.88
CA PRO A 213 13.48 9.97 19.06
C PRO A 213 13.82 8.67 19.83
N ASP A 214 14.31 8.80 21.07
CA ASP A 214 14.71 7.65 21.90
C ASP A 214 13.52 6.99 22.65
N ASN A 215 12.35 7.63 22.63
CA ASN A 215 11.17 7.16 23.34
C ASN A 215 9.91 7.62 22.57
N PRO A 216 9.63 6.99 21.42
CA PRO A 216 8.44 7.28 20.64
C PRO A 216 7.17 6.93 21.42
N ILE A 217 6.05 7.55 21.05
CA ILE A 217 4.75 7.32 21.69
C ILE A 217 3.75 6.71 20.70
N LEU A 218 2.90 5.81 21.17
CA LEU A 218 1.69 5.41 20.47
C LEU A 218 0.53 6.24 21.03
N MET A 219 -0.07 7.07 20.20
CA MET A 219 -1.18 7.94 20.59
C MET A 219 -2.39 7.65 19.71
N HIS A 220 -3.53 7.42 20.33
CA HIS A 220 -4.81 7.27 19.65
C HIS A 220 -5.77 8.37 20.11
N VAL A 221 -6.32 9.12 19.18
CA VAL A 221 -7.42 10.05 19.39
C VAL A 221 -8.70 9.37 18.92
N ASN A 222 -9.50 8.89 19.87
CA ASN A 222 -10.77 8.22 19.59
C ASN A 222 -11.90 9.25 19.39
N GLY A 223 -11.81 10.00 18.28
CA GLY A 223 -12.70 11.09 17.91
C GLY A 223 -12.00 12.08 16.98
N ASP A 224 -12.58 13.28 16.83
CA ASP A 224 -11.99 14.33 16.00
C ASP A 224 -10.74 14.96 16.65
N LEU A 225 -9.73 15.32 15.84
CA LEU A 225 -8.57 16.06 16.29
C LEU A 225 -8.52 17.46 15.67
N THR A 226 -8.67 18.49 16.51
CA THR A 226 -8.41 19.88 16.14
C THR A 226 -7.11 20.40 16.74
N VAL A 227 -6.19 20.87 15.90
CA VAL A 227 -4.92 21.49 16.32
C VAL A 227 -4.99 23.01 16.19
N ARG A 228 -4.74 23.74 17.28
CA ARG A 228 -4.60 25.21 17.29
C ARG A 228 -3.31 25.63 17.99
N GLY A 229 -2.24 25.73 17.22
CA GLY A 229 -0.88 25.97 17.72
C GLY A 229 0.09 25.07 17.00
N SER A 230 1.19 24.70 17.65
CA SER A 230 2.16 23.77 17.07
C SER A 230 2.18 22.48 17.87
N VAL A 231 1.86 21.36 17.21
CA VAL A 231 1.97 20.02 17.79
C VAL A 231 3.13 19.31 17.12
N SER A 232 4.11 18.88 17.91
CA SER A 232 5.20 18.05 17.43
C SER A 232 5.13 16.65 18.05
N GLY A 233 5.52 15.61 17.33
CA GLY A 233 5.59 14.28 17.92
C GLY A 233 6.55 13.31 17.24
N HIS A 234 6.93 12.28 17.99
CA HIS A 234 7.70 11.12 17.51
C HIS A 234 6.94 9.84 17.89
N GLY A 235 6.59 9.01 16.92
CA GLY A 235 5.85 7.78 17.18
C GLY A 235 4.73 7.51 16.19
N VAL A 236 3.65 6.87 16.66
CA VAL A 236 2.44 6.61 15.88
C VAL A 236 1.31 7.48 16.40
N LEU A 237 0.65 8.21 15.50
CA LEU A 237 -0.57 8.95 15.78
C LEU A 237 -1.72 8.32 15.00
N ILE A 238 -2.74 7.83 15.71
CA ILE A 238 -4.01 7.41 15.12
C ILE A 238 -5.09 8.44 15.47
N VAL A 239 -5.85 8.88 14.48
CA VAL A 239 -7.05 9.71 14.66
C VAL A 239 -8.23 8.95 14.07
N SER A 240 -9.22 8.62 14.90
CA SER A 240 -10.41 7.88 14.49
C SER A 240 -11.56 8.75 13.98
N GLY A 241 -11.36 10.06 13.88
CA GLY A 241 -12.31 11.01 13.30
C GLY A 241 -11.61 11.98 12.34
N SER A 242 -12.22 13.13 12.11
CA SER A 242 -11.67 14.18 11.24
C SER A 242 -10.44 14.85 11.87
N LEU A 243 -9.53 15.31 11.01
CA LEU A 243 -8.34 16.08 11.43
C LEU A 243 -8.45 17.50 10.88
N SER A 244 -8.53 18.49 11.76
CA SER A 244 -8.48 19.90 11.38
C SER A 244 -7.24 20.58 11.95
N ASP A 245 -6.29 20.86 11.07
CA ASP A 245 -5.12 21.65 11.39
C ASP A 245 -5.40 23.14 11.16
N ALA A 246 -5.58 23.89 12.25
CA ALA A 246 -5.62 25.35 12.22
C ALA A 246 -4.30 25.97 12.73
N GLY A 247 -3.22 25.20 12.75
CA GLY A 247 -1.91 25.56 13.26
C GLY A 247 -0.78 24.92 12.45
N ALA A 248 0.02 24.08 13.09
CA ALA A 248 1.02 23.24 12.45
C ALA A 248 1.19 21.90 13.19
N ILE A 249 1.23 20.81 12.46
CA ILE A 249 1.53 19.45 12.92
C ILE A 249 2.90 19.07 12.38
N HIS A 250 3.84 18.72 13.27
CA HIS A 250 5.18 18.24 12.94
C HIS A 250 5.36 16.82 13.49
N TRP A 251 5.09 15.80 12.70
CA TRP A 251 5.14 14.41 13.16
C TRP A 251 6.29 13.63 12.54
N LYS A 252 6.99 12.84 13.35
CA LYS A 252 8.05 11.91 12.90
C LYS A 252 7.63 10.48 13.24
N GLY A 253 7.34 9.69 12.23
CA GLY A 253 6.87 8.33 12.34
C GLY A 253 5.62 8.11 11.49
N LEU A 254 4.65 7.38 12.00
CA LEU A 254 3.45 6.99 11.28
C LEU A 254 2.26 7.83 11.74
N VAL A 255 1.49 8.38 10.79
CA VAL A 255 0.18 8.98 11.06
C VAL A 255 -0.87 8.16 10.34
N ILE A 256 -1.86 7.65 11.08
CA ILE A 256 -3.01 6.93 10.55
C ILE A 256 -4.26 7.76 10.83
N LEU A 257 -4.97 8.13 9.78
CA LEU A 257 -6.29 8.75 9.85
C LEU A 257 -7.27 7.67 9.45
N ALA A 258 -7.92 7.05 10.44
CA ALA A 258 -8.71 5.84 10.26
C ALA A 258 -10.11 6.06 10.82
N HIS A 259 -10.99 6.56 9.95
CA HIS A 259 -12.42 6.71 10.24
C HIS A 259 -13.23 6.17 9.05
N GLN A 260 -14.54 6.00 9.22
CA GLN A 260 -15.49 5.73 8.14
C GLN A 260 -15.64 6.98 7.25
N GLY A 261 -14.55 7.46 6.64
CA GLY A 261 -14.47 8.75 5.94
C GLY A 261 -14.03 9.92 6.79
N GLY A 262 -14.23 11.16 6.34
CA GLY A 262 -13.95 12.36 7.14
C GLY A 262 -13.13 13.44 6.44
N ASP A 263 -13.04 14.59 7.10
CA ASP A 263 -12.35 15.78 6.61
C ASP A 263 -10.93 15.87 7.20
N TYR A 264 -9.92 15.73 6.35
CA TYR A 264 -8.52 15.81 6.74
C TYR A 264 -7.85 17.03 6.15
N GLU A 265 -7.55 17.98 7.02
CA GLU A 265 -7.07 19.29 6.67
C GLU A 265 -5.68 19.53 7.26
N PHE A 266 -4.70 19.76 6.39
CA PHE A 266 -3.34 20.19 6.73
C PHE A 266 -3.12 21.63 6.26
N LYS A 267 -2.69 22.51 7.16
CA LYS A 267 -2.50 23.93 6.88
C LYS A 267 -1.12 24.43 7.27
N GLY A 268 -0.82 25.65 6.83
CA GLY A 268 0.32 26.42 7.33
C GLY A 268 1.64 25.83 6.89
N ASN A 269 2.40 25.29 7.84
CA ASN A 269 3.73 24.73 7.65
C ASN A 269 3.87 23.35 8.29
N SER A 270 2.79 22.56 8.30
CA SER A 270 2.79 21.19 8.81
C SER A 270 3.78 20.30 8.07
N GLU A 271 4.46 19.42 8.80
CA GLU A 271 5.45 18.49 8.26
C GLU A 271 5.24 17.09 8.85
N ILE A 272 5.13 16.09 7.99
CA ILE A 272 5.15 14.68 8.38
C ILE A 272 6.40 14.06 7.77
N PHE A 273 7.26 13.48 8.61
CA PHE A 273 8.38 12.64 8.18
C PHE A 273 8.09 11.20 8.59
N GLY A 274 7.94 10.31 7.63
CA GLY A 274 7.65 8.90 7.85
C GLY A 274 6.63 8.40 6.83
N ALA A 275 5.38 8.21 7.25
CA ALA A 275 4.27 7.91 6.34
C ALA A 275 2.93 8.44 6.87
N LEU A 276 2.04 8.79 5.94
CA LEU A 276 0.64 9.13 6.20
C LEU A 276 -0.25 8.06 5.57
N VAL A 277 -1.07 7.40 6.38
CA VAL A 277 -2.10 6.46 5.92
C VAL A 277 -3.45 7.08 6.20
N ILE A 278 -4.27 7.22 5.17
CA ILE A 278 -5.64 7.74 5.29
C ILE A 278 -6.57 6.64 4.82
N ARG A 279 -7.46 6.23 5.72
CA ARG A 279 -8.40 5.15 5.51
C ARG A 279 -9.81 5.70 5.56
N SER A 280 -10.64 5.29 4.61
CA SER A 280 -12.08 5.27 4.77
C SER A 280 -12.43 3.82 4.93
N LEU A 281 -12.56 3.41 6.19
CA LEU A 281 -13.03 2.07 6.50
C LEU A 281 -14.45 1.97 5.93
N THR A 282 -14.65 1.08 4.97
CA THR A 282 -15.92 0.37 4.91
C THR A 282 -16.02 -0.34 6.25
N GLU A 283 -17.02 0.00 7.06
CA GLU A 283 -17.19 -0.53 8.41
C GLU A 283 -16.77 -2.01 8.49
N ASP A 284 -15.72 -2.28 9.28
CA ASP A 284 -15.40 -3.63 9.72
C ASP A 284 -16.67 -4.16 10.39
N GLY A 285 -17.33 -5.15 9.79
CA GLY A 285 -18.13 -6.08 10.58
C GLY A 285 -17.23 -6.54 11.71
N GLU A 286 -17.66 -6.33 12.96
CA GLU A 286 -16.85 -6.56 14.16
C GLU A 286 -15.94 -7.77 13.99
N THR A 287 -14.67 -7.63 14.33
CA THR A 287 -13.77 -8.77 14.58
C THR A 287 -14.22 -9.49 15.85
N GLY A 288 -15.39 -10.12 15.78
CA GLY A 288 -15.90 -11.08 16.72
C GLY A 288 -14.99 -12.30 16.70
N GLY A 289 -14.39 -12.58 17.86
CA GLY A 289 -13.56 -13.75 18.06
C GLY A 289 -14.26 -15.05 17.62
N TYR A 290 -13.44 -16.02 17.23
CA TYR A 290 -13.78 -17.37 16.73
C TYR A 290 -14.64 -18.27 17.65
N ASP A 291 -15.49 -17.72 18.52
CA ASP A 291 -16.20 -18.44 19.57
C ASP A 291 -17.70 -18.12 19.67
N ASP A 292 -18.40 -17.80 18.57
CA ASP A 292 -19.84 -18.04 18.52
C ASP A 292 -20.18 -19.25 17.65
N ALA A 293 -20.12 -20.42 18.29
CA ALA A 293 -20.70 -21.63 17.76
C ALA A 293 -22.24 -21.53 17.84
N GLY A 294 -22.86 -20.95 16.82
CA GLY A 294 -24.27 -21.14 16.50
C GLY A 294 -25.24 -20.73 17.60
N LEU A 295 -25.27 -19.45 17.95
CA LEU A 295 -26.40 -18.86 18.66
C LEU A 295 -27.45 -18.29 17.70
N VAL A 296 -28.70 -18.36 18.17
CA VAL A 296 -29.93 -18.01 17.47
C VAL A 296 -30.00 -16.48 17.35
N GLY A 297 -29.70 -15.91 16.18
CA GLY A 297 -29.58 -14.44 16.04
C GLY A 297 -29.59 -13.86 14.63
N GLY A 298 -28.99 -14.52 13.62
CA GLY A 298 -28.96 -14.02 12.24
C GLY A 298 -30.38 -13.81 11.69
N GLN A 299 -30.72 -12.56 11.36
CA GLN A 299 -32.03 -12.25 10.80
C GLN A 299 -32.07 -12.48 9.28
N ILE A 300 -30.94 -12.42 8.59
CA ILE A 300 -30.84 -12.44 7.14
C ILE A 300 -30.01 -13.66 6.71
N ASP A 301 -30.44 -14.31 5.64
CA ASP A 301 -29.77 -15.45 5.03
C ASP A 301 -29.55 -15.16 3.53
N VAL A 302 -28.46 -15.71 2.99
CA VAL A 302 -28.12 -15.61 1.57
C VAL A 302 -27.90 -16.98 0.97
N ASP A 303 -28.58 -17.25 -0.14
CA ASP A 303 -28.35 -18.45 -0.96
C ASP A 303 -27.78 -18.09 -2.32
N VAL A 304 -26.72 -18.80 -2.72
CA VAL A 304 -26.07 -18.65 -4.02
C VAL A 304 -26.44 -19.81 -4.93
N PHE A 305 -26.82 -19.47 -6.15
CA PHE A 305 -27.06 -20.43 -7.22
C PHE A 305 -26.09 -20.22 -8.36
N ASP A 306 -25.49 -21.32 -8.80
CA ASP A 306 -24.48 -21.36 -9.85
C ASP A 306 -24.96 -22.13 -11.07
N SER A 307 -24.47 -21.71 -12.23
CA SER A 307 -24.37 -22.40 -13.52
C SER A 307 -25.17 -21.78 -14.67
N VAL A 308 -24.55 -21.90 -15.84
CA VAL A 308 -25.05 -21.49 -17.17
C VAL A 308 -26.25 -22.37 -17.54
N GLY A 309 -27.46 -21.92 -17.24
CA GLY A 309 -28.72 -22.56 -17.67
C GLY A 309 -29.61 -23.06 -16.54
N ASP A 310 -29.30 -24.22 -15.96
CA ASP A 310 -30.07 -24.81 -14.86
C ASP A 310 -29.40 -24.50 -13.51
N LEU A 311 -29.74 -23.34 -12.95
CA LEU A 311 -29.20 -22.84 -11.68
C LEU A 311 -29.25 -23.93 -10.58
N THR A 312 -28.06 -24.30 -10.10
CA THR A 312 -27.83 -25.32 -9.08
C THR A 312 -27.41 -24.61 -7.81
N TYR A 313 -28.02 -24.95 -6.68
CA TYR A 313 -27.65 -24.41 -5.39
C TYR A 313 -26.17 -24.69 -5.08
N HIS A 314 -25.42 -23.65 -4.73
CA HIS A 314 -23.99 -23.70 -4.45
C HIS A 314 -23.72 -23.72 -2.94
N GLU A 315 -24.16 -22.68 -2.24
CA GLU A 315 -23.81 -22.44 -0.84
C GLU A 315 -24.89 -21.59 -0.15
N HIS A 316 -25.03 -21.80 1.16
CA HIS A 316 -25.81 -20.97 2.07
C HIS A 316 -24.86 -20.33 3.06
N GLN A 317 -24.99 -19.02 3.23
CA GLN A 317 -24.23 -18.28 4.22
C GLN A 317 -25.19 -17.80 5.30
N TYR A 318 -24.85 -18.16 6.55
CA TYR A 318 -25.45 -17.56 7.72
C TYR A 318 -24.83 -16.20 7.90
N ASP A 319 -25.68 -15.20 8.05
CA ASP A 319 -25.25 -13.96 8.65
C ASP A 319 -25.29 -14.09 10.18
N ASP A 320 -24.46 -14.99 10.74
CA ASP A 320 -24.28 -15.12 12.19
C ASP A 320 -23.11 -14.28 12.72
N LYS A 321 -22.39 -13.60 11.82
CA LYS A 321 -21.24 -12.74 12.12
C LYS A 321 -21.51 -11.24 11.85
N PHE A 322 -22.54 -10.89 11.07
CA PHE A 322 -22.93 -9.51 10.81
C PHE A 322 -24.32 -9.26 11.42
N ASP A 323 -24.34 -8.81 12.67
CA ASP A 323 -25.55 -8.20 13.27
C ASP A 323 -25.93 -6.86 12.58
N THR A 324 -25.31 -6.52 11.43
CA THR A 324 -25.52 -5.28 10.68
C THR A 324 -26.56 -5.49 9.57
N ALA A 325 -27.33 -4.44 9.26
CA ALA A 325 -28.40 -4.47 8.26
C ALA A 325 -27.87 -4.58 6.81
N GLY A 326 -26.63 -5.03 6.60
CA GLY A 326 -25.84 -4.87 5.39
C GLY A 326 -25.37 -6.21 4.81
N ILE A 327 -25.49 -6.41 3.49
CA ILE A 327 -24.77 -7.51 2.80
C ILE A 327 -23.76 -6.92 1.83
N GLU A 328 -22.49 -7.30 1.99
CA GLU A 328 -21.48 -7.15 0.95
C GLU A 328 -21.52 -8.38 0.04
N ILE A 329 -21.96 -8.17 -1.20
CA ILE A 329 -22.10 -9.28 -2.16
C ILE A 329 -20.74 -9.63 -2.79
N LEU A 330 -19.70 -8.84 -2.54
CA LEU A 330 -18.38 -8.91 -3.17
C LEU A 330 -17.27 -8.80 -2.14
N SER A 331 -16.64 -9.90 -1.72
CA SER A 331 -15.42 -9.84 -0.90
C SER A 331 -14.21 -10.27 -1.72
N ALA A 332 -13.15 -9.46 -1.73
CA ALA A 332 -11.89 -9.78 -2.38
C ALA A 332 -11.14 -11.00 -1.76
N ASP A 333 -11.49 -11.41 -0.53
CA ASP A 333 -10.85 -12.51 0.21
C ASP A 333 -11.88 -13.48 0.79
N CYS A 334 -12.52 -14.24 -0.10
CA CYS A 334 -13.68 -15.07 0.23
C CYS A 334 -13.41 -16.36 1.04
N GLU A 335 -12.16 -16.63 1.45
CA GLU A 335 -11.82 -17.77 2.32
C GLU A 335 -11.87 -17.43 3.82
N ILE A 336 -11.94 -16.15 4.21
CA ILE A 336 -11.77 -15.73 5.61
C ILE A 336 -12.95 -14.89 6.12
N ASP A 337 -13.60 -14.10 5.25
CA ASP A 337 -14.60 -13.10 5.67
C ASP A 337 -16.05 -13.36 5.22
N GLY A 338 -16.35 -14.59 4.77
CA GLY A 338 -17.74 -14.98 4.50
C GLY A 338 -18.39 -14.34 3.28
N GLY A 339 -17.63 -13.87 2.28
CA GLY A 339 -18.22 -13.40 1.02
C GLY A 339 -18.57 -14.51 0.03
N LEU A 340 -19.39 -14.20 -0.97
CA LEU A 340 -20.08 -15.18 -1.84
C LEU A 340 -19.24 -15.74 -3.02
N CYS A 341 -17.94 -15.42 -3.11
CA CYS A 341 -16.95 -15.86 -4.13
C CYS A 341 -17.38 -15.81 -5.63
N TRP A 342 -18.48 -15.16 -6.00
CA TRP A 342 -19.03 -15.26 -7.36
C TRP A 342 -18.14 -14.58 -8.41
N ASP A 343 -17.45 -13.51 -8.04
CA ASP A 343 -16.52 -12.78 -8.90
C ASP A 343 -15.37 -13.68 -9.38
N ARG A 344 -14.76 -14.47 -8.48
CA ARG A 344 -13.73 -15.46 -8.80
C ARG A 344 -14.26 -16.55 -9.71
N ASN A 345 -15.50 -17.00 -9.47
CA ASN A 345 -16.17 -17.99 -10.31
C ASN A 345 -16.43 -17.43 -11.72
N VAL A 346 -16.83 -16.18 -11.85
CA VAL A 346 -17.01 -15.56 -13.17
C VAL A 346 -15.67 -15.25 -13.85
N VAL A 347 -14.66 -14.77 -13.14
CA VAL A 347 -13.31 -14.58 -13.70
C VAL A 347 -12.77 -15.89 -14.26
N SER A 348 -13.08 -17.03 -13.63
CA SER A 348 -12.70 -18.36 -14.13
C SER A 348 -13.34 -18.75 -15.47
N THR A 349 -14.47 -18.13 -15.85
CA THR A 349 -15.08 -18.34 -17.18
C THR A 349 -14.36 -17.58 -18.29
N GLY A 350 -13.49 -16.63 -17.94
CA GLY A 350 -12.75 -15.80 -18.88
C GLY A 350 -13.54 -14.64 -19.47
N LEU A 351 -14.68 -14.28 -18.87
CA LEU A 351 -15.45 -13.09 -19.23
C LEU A 351 -14.75 -11.83 -18.70
N GLU A 352 -14.73 -10.79 -19.52
CA GLU A 352 -14.19 -9.48 -19.15
C GLU A 352 -15.29 -8.54 -18.64
N GLU A 353 -16.51 -8.63 -19.19
CA GLU A 353 -17.63 -7.75 -18.85
C GLU A 353 -18.88 -8.56 -18.47
N VAL A 354 -19.61 -8.08 -17.46
CA VAL A 354 -20.87 -8.66 -16.99
C VAL A 354 -21.93 -7.59 -16.78
N ARG A 355 -23.20 -7.99 -16.81
CA ARG A 355 -24.31 -7.16 -16.32
C ARG A 355 -24.74 -7.66 -14.95
N ILE A 356 -24.72 -6.77 -13.96
CA ILE A 356 -25.26 -7.01 -12.61
C ILE A 356 -26.65 -6.39 -12.57
N VAL A 357 -27.64 -7.16 -12.12
CA VAL A 357 -29.02 -6.71 -11.96
C VAL A 357 -29.50 -7.05 -10.55
N VAL A 358 -30.02 -6.05 -9.85
CA VAL A 358 -30.66 -6.20 -8.54
C VAL A 358 -32.16 -6.06 -8.75
N GLU A 359 -32.86 -7.17 -8.61
CA GLU A 359 -34.31 -7.27 -8.72
C GLU A 359 -34.93 -7.25 -7.31
N ASN A 360 -35.72 -6.21 -7.06
CA ASN A 360 -36.46 -6.05 -5.81
C ASN A 360 -37.95 -6.28 -6.07
N THR A 361 -38.38 -7.54 -6.01
CA THR A 361 -39.77 -7.92 -6.31
C THR A 361 -40.74 -7.66 -5.17
N GLU A 362 -40.25 -7.59 -3.93
CA GLU A 362 -41.08 -7.42 -2.73
C GLU A 362 -41.11 -5.97 -2.21
N GLY A 363 -40.39 -5.06 -2.87
CA GLY A 363 -40.37 -3.64 -2.50
C GLY A 363 -39.53 -3.36 -1.24
N VAL A 364 -38.49 -4.16 -1.03
CA VAL A 364 -37.54 -4.04 0.07
C VAL A 364 -37.01 -2.62 0.19
N GLY A 365 -37.19 -2.02 1.36
CA GLY A 365 -36.64 -0.70 1.70
C GLY A 365 -35.14 -0.80 2.00
N GLY A 366 -34.41 0.27 1.70
CA GLY A 366 -32.98 0.32 1.97
C GLY A 366 -32.20 1.14 0.95
N THR A 367 -30.90 1.17 1.13
CA THR A 367 -29.93 1.82 0.23
C THR A 367 -28.95 0.78 -0.30
N TYR A 368 -28.41 1.04 -1.49
CA TYR A 368 -27.26 0.30 -2.01
C TYR A 368 -26.13 1.28 -2.31
N SER A 369 -24.90 0.80 -2.20
CA SER A 369 -23.72 1.42 -2.78
C SER A 369 -23.01 0.41 -3.68
N PHE A 370 -22.62 0.87 -4.86
CA PHE A 370 -21.90 0.06 -5.83
C PHE A 370 -20.65 0.81 -6.24
N GLN A 371 -19.51 0.17 -6.03
CA GLN A 371 -18.21 0.75 -6.26
C GLN A 371 -17.43 -0.05 -7.30
N THR A 372 -16.90 0.67 -8.27
CA THR A 372 -15.89 0.20 -9.20
C THR A 372 -14.65 1.10 -9.13
N MET A 373 -13.59 0.70 -9.80
CA MET A 373 -12.35 1.48 -9.98
C MET A 373 -12.60 2.87 -10.58
N SER A 374 -13.71 3.05 -11.30
CA SER A 374 -14.06 4.29 -12.01
C SER A 374 -15.32 4.98 -11.52
N THR A 375 -16.19 4.29 -10.79
CA THR A 375 -17.55 4.77 -10.49
C THR A 375 -17.98 4.41 -9.07
N PHE A 376 -18.62 5.35 -8.38
CA PHE A 376 -19.34 5.09 -7.12
C PHE A 376 -20.79 5.51 -7.30
N ILE A 377 -21.71 4.57 -7.12
CA ILE A 377 -23.15 4.77 -7.30
C ILE A 377 -23.85 4.45 -5.98
N THR A 378 -24.70 5.36 -5.53
CA THR A 378 -25.60 5.10 -4.40
C THR A 378 -27.04 5.27 -4.84
N GLY A 379 -27.94 4.44 -4.31
CA GLY A 379 -29.36 4.55 -4.63
C GLY A 379 -30.26 3.82 -3.64
N ALA A 380 -31.57 3.90 -3.86
CA ALA A 380 -32.53 3.15 -3.06
C ALA A 380 -32.71 1.74 -3.65
N ILE A 381 -32.71 0.71 -2.81
CA ILE A 381 -32.96 -0.69 -3.26
C ILE A 381 -34.33 -0.80 -3.94
N SER A 382 -35.31 0.00 -3.50
CA SER A 382 -36.66 0.07 -4.10
C SER A 382 -36.68 0.50 -5.57
N SER A 383 -35.62 1.16 -6.07
CA SER A 383 -35.50 1.51 -7.49
C SER A 383 -34.93 0.39 -8.37
N GLY A 384 -34.46 -0.70 -7.76
CA GLY A 384 -33.62 -1.69 -8.43
C GLY A 384 -32.26 -1.11 -8.83
N PHE A 385 -31.38 -1.96 -9.34
CA PHE A 385 -30.08 -1.54 -9.83
C PHE A 385 -29.70 -2.38 -11.05
N THR A 386 -29.07 -1.75 -12.04
CA THR A 386 -28.50 -2.45 -13.20
C THR A 386 -27.23 -1.74 -13.62
N SER A 387 -26.15 -2.48 -13.75
CA SER A 387 -24.86 -1.95 -14.20
C SER A 387 -24.13 -2.96 -15.07
N GLU A 388 -23.55 -2.48 -16.17
CA GLU A 388 -22.62 -3.23 -17.00
C GLU A 388 -21.21 -2.82 -16.60
N VAL A 389 -20.39 -3.80 -16.20
CA VAL A 389 -19.09 -3.56 -15.59
C VAL A 389 -18.07 -4.59 -16.00
N ASN A 390 -16.82 -4.14 -16.09
CA ASN A 390 -15.70 -5.06 -16.13
C ASN A 390 -15.51 -5.67 -14.72
N LEU A 391 -15.42 -6.99 -14.63
CA LEU A 391 -15.29 -7.69 -13.35
C LEU A 391 -14.05 -7.26 -12.57
N VAL A 392 -12.93 -7.02 -13.26
CA VAL A 392 -11.68 -6.61 -12.58
C VAL A 392 -11.75 -5.18 -12.04
N ASP A 393 -12.75 -4.42 -12.46
CA ASP A 393 -12.97 -3.06 -11.99
C ASP A 393 -13.93 -3.01 -10.80
N VAL A 394 -14.63 -4.09 -10.44
CA VAL A 394 -15.60 -4.03 -9.34
C VAL A 394 -14.88 -4.13 -8.00
N ILE A 395 -15.26 -3.24 -7.06
CA ILE A 395 -14.63 -3.15 -5.73
C ILE A 395 -15.59 -3.64 -4.66
N SER A 396 -16.82 -3.15 -4.65
CA SER A 396 -17.83 -3.57 -3.68
C SER A 396 -19.25 -3.36 -4.20
N LEU A 397 -20.18 -4.15 -3.67
CA LEU A 397 -21.62 -3.97 -3.83
C LEU A 397 -22.25 -4.22 -2.46
N ASN A 398 -22.59 -3.13 -1.78
CA ASN A 398 -23.16 -3.14 -0.45
C ASN A 398 -24.63 -2.78 -0.48
N MET A 399 -25.42 -3.44 0.35
CA MET A 399 -26.86 -3.20 0.47
C MET A 399 -27.25 -3.12 1.91
N ALA A 400 -27.78 -1.97 2.35
CA ALA A 400 -28.30 -1.76 3.68
C ALA A 400 -29.84 -1.79 3.66
N PHE A 401 -30.46 -2.65 4.46
CA PHE A 401 -31.90 -2.82 4.52
C PHE A 401 -32.54 -1.91 5.57
N SER A 402 -33.68 -1.30 5.25
CA SER A 402 -34.44 -0.50 6.23
C SER A 402 -35.10 -1.37 7.30
N SER A 403 -35.40 -2.64 6.99
CA SER A 403 -35.90 -3.62 7.95
C SER A 403 -35.76 -5.04 7.40
N SER A 404 -35.42 -6.01 8.27
CA SER A 404 -35.52 -7.44 7.94
C SER A 404 -36.96 -7.86 7.64
N CYS A 405 -37.95 -7.07 8.10
CA CYS A 405 -39.37 -7.33 7.85
C CYS A 405 -39.77 -7.20 6.39
N ASP A 406 -39.00 -6.43 5.63
CA ASP A 406 -39.27 -6.24 4.21
C ASP A 406 -38.77 -7.44 3.38
N LEU A 407 -37.88 -8.25 3.96
CA LEU A 407 -37.42 -9.51 3.36
C LEU A 407 -38.40 -10.65 3.64
N LEU A 408 -38.54 -11.55 2.66
CA LEU A 408 -39.39 -12.73 2.81
C LEU A 408 -38.79 -13.68 3.84
N GLY A 409 -39.59 -14.10 4.82
CA GLY A 409 -39.16 -15.08 5.84
C GLY A 409 -39.19 -16.51 5.31
N LEU A 410 -38.03 -17.16 5.15
CA LEU A 410 -37.89 -18.53 4.67
C LEU A 410 -36.99 -19.36 5.61
N SER A 411 -37.26 -20.66 5.73
CA SER A 411 -36.42 -21.55 6.52
C SER A 411 -35.21 -21.98 5.68
N PRO A 412 -33.99 -22.06 6.26
CA PRO A 412 -32.85 -22.61 5.55
C PRO A 412 -33.19 -24.02 5.03
N GLY A 413 -33.07 -24.22 3.72
CA GLY A 413 -33.41 -25.47 3.06
C GLY A 413 -34.75 -25.48 2.31
N ASP A 414 -35.69 -24.56 2.59
CA ASP A 414 -36.90 -24.39 1.75
C ASP A 414 -36.54 -23.79 0.38
N VAL A 415 -35.51 -22.94 0.33
CA VAL A 415 -34.94 -22.37 -0.90
C VAL A 415 -34.13 -23.42 -1.69
N TRP A 416 -33.44 -24.34 -1.00
CA TRP A 416 -32.68 -25.43 -1.62
C TRP A 416 -33.56 -26.56 -2.17
N ALA A 417 -34.67 -26.90 -1.51
CA ALA A 417 -35.45 -28.11 -1.80
C ALA A 417 -36.31 -28.04 -3.07
N ASP A 418 -36.72 -26.84 -3.49
CA ASP A 418 -37.64 -26.66 -4.61
C ASP A 418 -37.18 -25.43 -5.40
N GLY A 419 -36.34 -25.60 -6.43
CA GLY A 419 -35.80 -24.51 -7.27
C GLY A 419 -36.84 -23.63 -8.00
N ALA A 420 -38.12 -23.78 -7.65
CA ALA A 420 -39.24 -22.90 -7.95
C ALA A 420 -39.48 -21.80 -6.89
N VAL A 421 -38.94 -21.92 -5.67
CA VAL A 421 -39.05 -20.95 -4.56
C VAL A 421 -37.75 -20.16 -4.45
N ARG A 422 -37.34 -19.51 -5.55
CA ARG A 422 -36.24 -18.53 -5.60
C ARG A 422 -36.69 -17.09 -5.31
N ALA A 423 -37.87 -16.95 -4.72
CA ALA A 423 -38.48 -15.68 -4.38
C ALA A 423 -37.91 -15.17 -3.04
N GLY A 424 -36.63 -14.79 -3.03
CA GLY A 424 -36.11 -13.93 -1.97
C GLY A 424 -36.81 -12.56 -2.02
N GLY A 425 -36.75 -11.80 -0.94
CA GLY A 425 -37.23 -10.41 -0.97
C GLY A 425 -36.43 -9.56 -1.97
N LEU A 426 -35.16 -9.91 -2.16
CA LEU A 426 -34.22 -9.27 -3.08
C LEU A 426 -33.38 -10.33 -3.80
N THR A 427 -33.15 -10.15 -5.09
CA THR A 427 -32.32 -11.04 -5.90
C THR A 427 -31.26 -10.26 -6.66
N VAL A 428 -30.01 -10.74 -6.64
CA VAL A 428 -28.92 -10.20 -7.46
C VAL A 428 -28.54 -11.23 -8.52
N LYS A 429 -28.59 -10.82 -9.78
CA LYS A 429 -28.30 -11.67 -10.93
C LYS A 429 -27.10 -11.12 -11.69
N ILE A 430 -26.21 -12.02 -12.06
CA ILE A 430 -25.03 -11.71 -12.87
C ILE A 430 -25.18 -12.40 -14.22
N PHE A 431 -25.07 -11.62 -15.30
CA PHE A 431 -25.29 -12.09 -16.66
C PHE A 431 -24.02 -12.04 -17.51
N ASP A 432 -23.83 -13.09 -18.31
CA ASP A 432 -22.98 -13.09 -19.50
C ASP A 432 -23.76 -12.44 -20.65
N MET A 433 -23.21 -11.34 -21.14
CA MET A 433 -23.77 -10.52 -22.19
C MET A 433 -23.32 -10.92 -23.59
N THR A 434 -22.29 -11.76 -23.71
CA THR A 434 -21.69 -12.20 -24.99
C THR A 434 -22.73 -12.72 -26.00
N PRO A 435 -23.75 -13.49 -25.59
CA PRO A 435 -24.78 -13.96 -26.53
C PRO A 435 -25.62 -12.81 -27.13
N GLU A 436 -25.87 -11.72 -26.40
CA GLU A 436 -26.65 -10.57 -26.89
C GLU A 436 -25.97 -9.90 -28.09
N GLU A 437 -24.64 -9.87 -28.12
CA GLU A 437 -23.86 -9.33 -29.25
C GLU A 437 -24.14 -10.07 -30.57
N SER A 438 -24.52 -11.35 -30.47
CA SER A 438 -24.86 -12.23 -31.59
C SER A 438 -26.37 -12.36 -31.84
N GLY A 439 -27.20 -11.60 -31.12
CA GLY A 439 -28.66 -11.64 -31.21
C GLY A 439 -29.31 -12.77 -30.40
N GLY A 440 -28.57 -13.37 -29.47
CA GLY A 440 -29.09 -14.27 -28.43
C GLY A 440 -29.61 -13.50 -27.21
N GLU A 441 -30.03 -14.24 -26.17
CA GLU A 441 -30.42 -13.67 -24.88
C GLU A 441 -29.26 -13.81 -23.88
N ALA A 442 -29.09 -12.82 -22.99
CA ALA A 442 -28.10 -12.89 -21.92
C ALA A 442 -28.29 -14.14 -21.06
N ILE A 443 -27.18 -14.73 -20.63
CA ILE A 443 -27.20 -15.95 -19.82
C ILE A 443 -26.90 -15.61 -18.38
N ILE A 444 -27.75 -16.07 -17.45
CA ILE A 444 -27.48 -15.95 -16.02
C ILE A 444 -26.32 -16.87 -15.66
N LEU A 445 -25.29 -16.30 -15.02
CA LEU A 445 -24.13 -17.01 -14.49
C LEU A 445 -24.34 -17.37 -13.02
N HIS A 446 -24.82 -16.39 -12.25
CA HIS A 446 -25.08 -16.51 -10.83
C HIS A 446 -26.38 -15.79 -10.46
N GLU A 447 -27.08 -16.36 -9.50
CA GLU A 447 -28.26 -15.76 -8.86
C GLU A 447 -28.05 -15.84 -7.34
N VAL A 448 -28.02 -14.69 -6.69
CA VAL A 448 -27.90 -14.53 -5.24
C VAL A 448 -29.27 -14.13 -4.71
N VAL A 449 -29.80 -14.89 -3.76
CA VAL A 449 -31.13 -14.68 -3.19
C VAL A 449 -30.99 -14.29 -1.74
N VAL A 450 -31.50 -13.11 -1.39
CA VAL A 450 -31.48 -12.58 -0.02
C VAL A 450 -32.86 -12.72 0.61
N TYR A 451 -32.92 -13.29 1.81
CA TYR A 451 -34.16 -13.52 2.54
C TYR A 451 -33.96 -13.41 4.05
N ARG A 452 -35.06 -13.34 4.79
CA ARG A 452 -35.03 -13.35 6.26
C ARG A 452 -35.11 -14.79 6.76
N HIS A 453 -34.34 -15.15 7.75
CA HIS A 453 -34.46 -16.43 8.44
C HIS A 453 -35.86 -16.58 9.10
N SER A 454 -36.59 -17.66 8.82
CA SER A 454 -37.99 -17.83 9.27
C SER A 454 -38.15 -18.06 10.77
N ASP A 455 -37.14 -18.62 11.44
CA ASP A 455 -37.13 -18.89 12.89
C ASP A 455 -36.70 -17.68 13.74
N ALA A 456 -36.41 -16.53 13.11
CA ALA A 456 -36.11 -15.29 13.80
C ALA A 456 -37.29 -14.87 14.70
N SER A 457 -37.06 -14.82 16.02
CA SER A 457 -38.13 -14.74 17.03
C SER A 457 -38.91 -13.42 17.06
N SER A 458 -38.44 -12.37 16.36
CA SER A 458 -39.15 -11.11 16.19
C SER A 458 -38.70 -10.33 14.95
N CYS A 459 -39.68 -9.80 14.23
CA CYS A 459 -39.53 -8.62 13.37
C CYS A 459 -39.11 -7.41 14.22
N SER A 460 -37.91 -6.88 14.06
CA SER A 460 -37.52 -5.59 14.64
C SER A 460 -37.14 -4.59 13.54
N GLU A 461 -37.26 -3.28 13.82
CA GLU A 461 -36.37 -2.33 13.16
C GLU A 461 -34.96 -2.86 13.43
N ILE A 462 -34.23 -3.21 12.37
CA ILE A 462 -32.80 -3.42 12.52
C ILE A 462 -32.27 -2.02 12.77
N ASP A 463 -31.41 -1.83 13.78
CA ASP A 463 -30.61 -0.61 13.82
C ASP A 463 -29.76 -0.65 12.55
N SER A 464 -30.25 0.00 11.50
CA SER A 464 -29.48 0.25 10.30
C SER A 464 -28.44 1.28 10.70
N GLU A 465 -27.34 0.83 11.27
CA GLU A 465 -26.08 1.52 10.98
C GLU A 465 -25.95 1.39 9.46
N GLU A 466 -26.37 2.45 8.76
CA GLU A 466 -26.01 2.60 7.35
C GLU A 466 -24.50 2.40 7.32
N VAL A 467 -24.02 1.41 6.56
CA VAL A 467 -22.61 1.37 6.15
C VAL A 467 -22.43 2.56 5.20
N GLU A 468 -22.42 3.76 5.78
CA GLU A 468 -22.19 5.01 5.09
C GLU A 468 -20.69 5.02 4.85
N VAL A 469 -20.27 4.50 3.70
CA VAL A 469 -18.92 4.72 3.21
C VAL A 469 -18.77 6.22 3.02
N GLN A 470 -18.38 6.95 4.07
CA GLN A 470 -18.19 8.37 3.90
C GLN A 470 -16.88 8.55 3.13
N PRO A 471 -16.92 9.30 2.04
CA PRO A 471 -15.74 9.52 1.25
C PRO A 471 -14.81 10.50 1.97
N ILE A 472 -13.51 10.31 1.78
CA ILE A 472 -12.47 11.17 2.33
C ILE A 472 -12.51 12.54 1.66
N SER A 473 -12.47 13.61 2.44
CA SER A 473 -12.10 14.94 1.95
C SER A 473 -10.67 15.25 2.37
N PHE A 474 -9.80 15.52 1.40
CA PHE A 474 -8.39 15.83 1.66
C PHE A 474 -8.07 17.28 1.27
N TYR A 475 -7.67 18.08 2.25
CA TYR A 475 -7.35 19.49 2.07
C TYR A 475 -5.91 19.80 2.49
N ILE A 476 -5.14 20.39 1.59
CA ILE A 476 -3.78 20.87 1.84
C ILE A 476 -3.67 22.36 1.49
N ASN A 477 -3.15 23.17 2.41
CA ASN A 477 -2.98 24.61 2.18
C ASN A 477 -1.70 25.15 2.82
N GLY A 478 -0.94 25.92 2.05
CA GLY A 478 0.31 26.53 2.50
C GLY A 478 1.54 25.73 2.08
N SER A 479 2.53 25.66 2.97
CA SER A 479 3.83 24.99 2.77
C SER A 479 3.89 23.69 3.56
N VAL A 480 2.94 22.80 3.32
CA VAL A 480 2.85 21.50 4.01
C VAL A 480 3.85 20.52 3.37
N GLY A 481 4.58 19.76 4.19
CA GLY A 481 5.48 18.71 3.73
C GLY A 481 5.03 17.34 4.21
N ILE A 482 4.85 16.38 3.32
CA ILE A 482 4.71 14.96 3.68
C ILE A 482 5.86 14.24 3.00
N HIS A 483 6.79 13.74 3.81
CA HIS A 483 8.03 13.16 3.36
C HIS A 483 8.12 11.72 3.83
N LYS A 484 8.33 10.81 2.89
CA LYS A 484 8.77 9.47 3.23
C LYS A 484 10.06 9.56 4.05
N SER A 485 10.10 8.87 5.18
CA SER A 485 11.32 8.82 6.00
C SER A 485 11.47 7.47 6.68
N TYR A 486 12.43 6.68 6.21
CA TYR A 486 12.77 5.38 6.77
C TYR A 486 13.34 5.51 8.20
N SER A 487 14.16 6.52 8.48
CA SER A 487 14.67 6.75 9.84
C SER A 487 13.54 7.06 10.84
N ALA A 488 12.52 7.81 10.40
CA ALA A 488 11.34 8.06 11.24
C ALA A 488 10.49 6.80 11.45
N LEU A 489 10.26 6.01 10.39
CA LEU A 489 9.48 4.76 10.48
C LEU A 489 10.22 3.67 11.27
N SER A 490 11.53 3.51 11.08
CA SER A 490 12.32 2.51 11.80
C SER A 490 12.35 2.72 13.31
N SER A 491 12.24 3.97 13.77
CA SER A 491 12.10 4.28 15.21
C SER A 491 10.81 3.71 15.83
N VAL A 492 9.80 3.40 15.03
CA VAL A 492 8.52 2.85 15.52
C VAL A 492 8.30 1.38 15.14
N ILE A 493 9.17 0.75 14.33
CA ILE A 493 9.01 -0.66 13.94
C ILE A 493 8.96 -1.59 15.16
N ASP A 494 9.81 -1.35 16.16
CA ASP A 494 9.84 -2.17 17.38
C ASP A 494 8.55 -2.05 18.22
N LEU A 495 7.73 -1.01 17.97
CA LEU A 495 6.42 -0.84 18.59
C LEU A 495 5.29 -1.53 17.81
N LEU A 496 5.58 -2.09 16.63
CA LEU A 496 4.59 -2.60 15.69
C LEU A 496 4.87 -4.07 15.37
N PRO A 497 4.24 -5.02 16.10
CA PRO A 497 4.55 -6.45 15.98
C PRO A 497 4.26 -7.06 14.59
N ALA A 498 3.44 -6.40 13.77
CA ALA A 498 3.01 -6.90 12.46
C ALA A 498 3.86 -6.44 11.27
N ILE A 499 4.79 -5.49 11.43
CA ILE A 499 5.61 -5.08 10.30
C ILE A 499 6.83 -5.99 10.23
N GLU A 500 6.70 -7.16 9.58
CA GLU A 500 7.86 -7.96 9.16
C GLU A 500 8.63 -7.17 8.10
N THR A 501 9.50 -6.28 8.55
CA THR A 501 10.37 -5.51 7.68
C THR A 501 11.65 -6.27 7.41
N THR A 502 12.01 -6.39 6.14
CA THR A 502 13.41 -6.66 5.81
C THR A 502 14.10 -5.30 5.77
N PRO A 503 15.01 -4.99 6.70
CA PRO A 503 15.72 -3.71 6.69
C PRO A 503 16.45 -3.53 5.36
N PRO A 504 16.61 -2.27 4.88
CA PRO A 504 17.34 -2.01 3.66
C PRO A 504 18.80 -2.45 3.86
N GLU A 505 19.22 -3.44 3.07
CA GLU A 505 20.58 -3.94 3.05
C GLU A 505 21.24 -3.64 1.71
N ILE A 506 22.51 -3.24 1.75
CA ILE A 506 23.33 -3.11 0.54
C ILE A 506 24.15 -4.38 0.39
N THR A 507 23.82 -5.17 -0.62
CA THR A 507 24.50 -6.43 -0.90
C THR A 507 25.49 -6.27 -2.06
N MET A 508 26.61 -6.99 -1.97
CA MET A 508 27.61 -7.04 -3.03
C MET A 508 27.41 -8.31 -3.86
N GLY A 509 27.25 -8.12 -5.18
CA GLY A 509 27.15 -9.18 -6.16
C GLY A 509 28.49 -9.87 -6.46
N THR A 510 28.48 -10.69 -7.51
CA THR A 510 29.68 -11.46 -7.91
C THR A 510 30.80 -10.53 -8.39
N VAL A 511 32.00 -10.72 -7.83
CA VAL A 511 33.20 -9.98 -8.22
C VAL A 511 33.85 -10.62 -9.45
N LYS A 512 34.06 -9.83 -10.50
CA LYS A 512 34.82 -10.23 -11.71
C LYS A 512 36.20 -9.55 -11.69
N GLN A 513 37.24 -10.29 -12.05
CA GLN A 513 38.62 -9.77 -12.06
C GLN A 513 39.30 -10.09 -13.39
N ASN A 514 39.94 -9.08 -13.98
CA ASN A 514 40.70 -9.21 -15.22
C ASN A 514 42.09 -8.60 -15.03
N SER A 515 43.12 -9.24 -15.59
CA SER A 515 44.50 -8.71 -15.61
C SER A 515 44.97 -8.57 -17.05
N ALA A 516 45.56 -7.42 -17.38
CA ALA A 516 46.04 -7.13 -18.73
C ALA A 516 47.31 -6.25 -18.70
N ARG A 517 47.98 -6.14 -19.86
CA ARG A 517 49.04 -5.15 -20.10
C ARG A 517 48.47 -4.00 -20.90
N MET A 518 48.99 -2.78 -20.70
CA MET A 518 48.60 -1.58 -21.46
C MET A 518 48.72 -1.71 -22.99
N SER A 519 49.45 -2.70 -23.51
CA SER A 519 49.51 -2.95 -24.96
C SER A 519 48.26 -3.66 -25.52
N ASN A 520 47.38 -4.17 -24.65
CA ASN A 520 46.28 -5.08 -25.01
C ASN A 520 44.90 -4.66 -24.42
N LEU A 521 44.79 -3.46 -23.85
CA LEU A 521 43.54 -2.76 -23.49
C LEU A 521 43.45 -1.51 -24.36
#